data_AF-X1FMA1-F1
#
_entry.id   AF-X1FMA1-F1
#
_cell.length_a   1.000
_cell.length_b   1.000
_cell.length_c   1.000
_cell.angle_alpha   90.00
_cell.angle_beta   90.00
_cell.angle_gamma   90.00
#
_symmetry.space_group_name_H-M   'P 1'
#
loop_
_entity.id
_entity.type
_entity.pdbx_description
1 polymer ?
#
loop_
_entity_poly.entity_id
_entity_poly.type
_entity_poly.pdbx_seq_one_letter_code
_entity_poly.pdbx_strand_id
1 'polypeptide(L)'
;MGEEIPDIDLKETVNQGKKQALDQQDVNIRNNMAKIKHKIVVISGKGGVGKTTVAVNLAMSLASVGLRVGVLDVDITGPNVNKM
;
A
#
# COMPACT_ATOMS: atom_id res chain seq x y z
N MET A 1 -15.16 -7.02 51.86
CA MET A 1 -14.06 -6.49 51.05
C MET A 1 -14.63 -6.33 49.65
N GLY A 2 -15.11 -5.13 49.31
CA GLY A 2 -15.57 -4.86 47.95
C GLY A 2 -14.34 -4.45 47.15
N GLU A 3 -13.95 -5.24 46.16
CA GLU A 3 -12.95 -4.77 45.20
C GLU A 3 -13.60 -3.66 44.38
N GLU A 4 -13.03 -2.46 44.44
CA GLU A 4 -13.39 -1.37 43.54
C GLU A 4 -13.14 -1.81 42.10
N ILE A 5 -14.14 -1.64 41.24
CA ILE A 5 -13.98 -1.85 39.81
C ILE A 5 -13.04 -0.74 39.32
N PRO A 6 -11.91 -1.07 38.68
CA PRO A 6 -10.98 -0.05 38.21
C PRO A 6 -11.67 0.85 37.17
N ASP A 7 -11.47 2.16 37.31
CA ASP A 7 -11.97 3.14 36.36
C ASP A 7 -11.24 2.95 35.02
N ILE A 8 -12.00 2.68 33.96
CA ILE A 8 -11.45 2.40 32.63
C ILE A 8 -11.47 3.70 31.83
N ASP A 9 -10.28 4.22 31.49
CA ASP A 9 -10.18 5.27 30.48
C ASP A 9 -10.51 4.69 29.09
N LEU A 10 -11.77 4.89 28.70
CA LEU A 10 -12.30 4.52 27.39
C LEU A 10 -11.52 5.16 26.23
N LYS A 11 -11.02 6.40 26.38
CA LYS A 11 -10.28 7.10 25.32
C LYS A 11 -8.90 6.47 25.15
N GLU A 12 -8.21 6.19 26.26
CA GLU A 12 -6.92 5.52 26.22
C GLU A 12 -7.04 4.12 25.60
N THR A 13 -8.04 3.35 26.03
CA THR A 13 -8.33 2.00 25.50
C THR A 13 -8.59 2.03 23.99
N VAL A 14 -9.42 2.97 23.51
CA VAL A 14 -9.70 3.13 22.07
C VAL A 14 -8.45 3.53 21.28
N ASN A 15 -7.62 4.42 21.83
CA ASN A 15 -6.39 4.86 21.18
C ASN A 15 -5.35 3.74 21.09
N GLN A 16 -5.21 2.94 22.15
CA GLN A 16 -4.35 1.75 22.15
C GLN A 16 -4.82 0.74 21.11
N GLY A 17 -6.13 0.46 21.03
CA GLY A 17 -6.68 -0.44 20.01
C GLY A 17 -6.42 0.04 18.57
N LYS A 18 -6.58 1.35 18.32
CA LYS A 18 -6.23 1.95 17.01
C LYS A 18 -4.75 1.81 16.70
N LYS A 19 -3.87 2.09 17.67
CA LYS A 19 -2.42 1.98 17.50
C LYS A 19 -2.02 0.53 17.18
N GLN A 20 -2.55 -0.44 17.93
CA GLN A 20 -2.31 -1.86 17.69
C GLN A 20 -2.76 -2.29 16.28
N ALA A 21 -3.92 -1.81 15.82
CA ALA A 21 -4.40 -2.10 14.47
C ALA A 21 -3.47 -1.54 13.39
N LEU A 22 -2.98 -0.30 13.55
CA LEU A 22 -2.01 0.32 12.65
C LEU A 22 -0.67 -0.43 12.65
N ASP A 23 -0.15 -0.76 13.83
CA ASP A 23 1.10 -1.52 13.99
C ASP A 23 0.98 -2.89 13.28
N GLN A 24 -0.17 -3.55 13.40
CA GLN A 24 -0.45 -4.82 12.72
C GLN A 24 -0.57 -4.66 11.20
N GLN A 25 -1.21 -3.59 10.72
CA GLN A 25 -1.27 -3.28 9.29
C GLN A 25 0.12 -3.07 8.70
N ASP A 26 0.96 -2.31 9.39
CA ASP A 26 2.35 -2.06 9.02
C ASP A 26 3.17 -3.35 8.90
N VAL A 27 3.05 -4.25 9.87
CA VAL A 27 3.69 -5.58 9.83
C VAL A 27 3.21 -6.38 8.62
N ASN A 28 1.91 -6.38 8.34
CA ASN A 28 1.34 -7.10 7.21
C ASN A 28 1.84 -6.53 5.87
N ILE A 29 1.91 -5.21 5.73
CA ILE A 29 2.46 -4.55 4.54
C ILE A 29 3.92 -4.95 4.36
N ARG A 30 4.75 -4.85 5.40
CA ARG A 30 6.17 -5.25 5.33
C ARG A 30 6.33 -6.70 4.89
N ASN A 31 5.57 -7.62 5.49
CA ASN A 31 5.63 -9.05 5.15
C ASN A 31 5.18 -9.35 3.71
N ASN A 32 4.18 -8.64 3.20
CA ASN A 32 3.75 -8.79 1.82
C ASN A 32 4.78 -8.20 0.84
N MET A 33 5.32 -7.02 1.15
CA MET A 33 6.32 -6.34 0.32
C MET A 33 7.69 -7.06 0.32
N ALA A 34 7.99 -7.86 1.35
CA ALA A 34 9.17 -8.72 1.40
C ALA A 34 9.14 -9.84 0.34
N LYS A 35 7.95 -10.28 -0.10
CA LYS A 35 7.79 -11.31 -1.15
C LYS A 35 8.12 -10.77 -2.56
N ILE A 36 8.18 -9.44 -2.72
CA ILE A 36 8.42 -8.76 -3.99
C ILE A 36 9.90 -8.43 -4.13
N LYS A 37 10.58 -9.16 -5.02
CA LYS A 37 12.04 -9.05 -5.26
C LYS A 37 12.46 -7.68 -5.77
N HIS A 38 11.73 -7.14 -6.75
CA HIS A 38 12.04 -5.85 -7.39
C HIS A 38 10.84 -4.92 -7.31
N LYS A 39 11.09 -3.67 -6.92
CA LYS A 39 10.08 -2.62 -6.75
C LYS A 39 10.52 -1.42 -7.59
N ILE A 40 9.81 -1.16 -8.69
CA ILE A 40 10.15 -0.09 -9.63
C ILE A 40 9.11 1.00 -9.48
N VAL A 41 9.56 2.23 -9.25
CA VAL A 41 8.69 3.41 -9.10
C VAL A 41 8.80 4.25 -10.37
N VAL A 42 7.66 4.52 -11.01
CA VAL A 42 7.58 5.37 -12.21
C VAL A 42 6.91 6.68 -11.83
N ILE A 43 7.66 7.78 -11.89
CA ILE A 43 7.21 9.12 -11.50
C ILE A 43 7.43 10.13 -12.64
N SER A 44 6.65 11.21 -12.65
CA SER A 44 6.81 12.32 -13.59
C SER A 44 6.56 13.66 -12.92
N GLY A 45 7.33 14.69 -13.31
CA GLY A 45 7.17 16.04 -12.78
C GLY A 45 6.03 16.87 -13.39
N LYS A 46 5.36 16.38 -14.43
CA LYS A 46 4.26 17.07 -15.14
C LYS A 46 3.21 16.06 -15.61
N GLY A 47 1.96 16.51 -15.75
CA GLY A 47 0.87 15.73 -16.34
C GLY A 47 1.07 15.51 -17.85
N GLY A 48 0.55 14.40 -18.38
CA GLY A 48 0.54 14.13 -19.82
C GLY A 48 1.85 13.62 -20.44
N VAL A 49 2.91 13.41 -19.65
CA VAL A 49 4.22 12.94 -20.17
C VAL A 49 4.28 11.44 -20.48
N GLY A 50 3.17 10.71 -20.37
CA GLY A 50 3.12 9.27 -20.64
C GLY A 50 3.59 8.37 -19.49
N LYS A 51 3.61 8.85 -18.24
CA LYS A 51 3.96 8.06 -17.03
C LYS A 51 3.28 6.68 -17.02
N THR A 52 1.96 6.66 -17.20
CA THR A 52 1.14 5.44 -17.21
C THR A 52 1.49 4.53 -18.39
N THR A 53 1.68 5.10 -19.58
CA THR A 53 2.11 4.37 -20.78
C THR A 53 3.44 3.66 -20.56
N VAL A 54 4.41 4.34 -19.95
CA VAL A 54 5.72 3.75 -19.64
C VAL A 54 5.58 2.65 -18.60
N ALA A 55 4.81 2.88 -17.52
CA ALA A 55 4.61 1.88 -16.46
C ALA A 55 3.96 0.59 -16.98
N VAL A 56 2.91 0.69 -17.80
CA VAL A 56 2.20 -0.47 -18.36
C VAL A 56 3.07 -1.22 -19.36
N ASN A 57 3.75 -0.53 -20.28
CA ASN A 57 4.60 -1.21 -21.26
C ASN A 57 5.81 -1.88 -20.61
N LEU A 58 6.39 -1.27 -19.57
CA LEU A 58 7.44 -1.90 -18.78
C LEU A 58 6.92 -3.19 -18.12
N ALA A 59 5.74 -3.13 -17.50
CA ALA A 59 5.14 -4.30 -16.88
C ALA A 59 4.85 -5.43 -17.89
N MET A 60 4.29 -5.07 -19.05
CA MET A 60 4.04 -6.01 -20.15
C MET A 60 5.31 -6.64 -20.69
N SER A 61 6.39 -5.86 -20.84
CA SER A 61 7.68 -6.37 -21.33
C SER A 61 8.35 -7.30 -20.33
N LEU A 62 8.24 -7.02 -19.03
CA LEU A 62 8.74 -7.91 -17.99
C LEU A 62 7.91 -9.20 -17.91
N ALA A 63 6.59 -9.09 -18.08
CA ALA A 63 5.70 -10.25 -18.13
C ALA A 63 5.97 -11.13 -19.37
N SER A 64 6.26 -10.52 -20.53
CA SER A 64 6.52 -11.25 -21.78
C SER A 64 7.79 -12.09 -21.75
N VAL A 65 8.76 -11.75 -20.89
CA VAL A 65 9.96 -12.56 -20.63
C VAL A 65 9.77 -13.56 -19.47
N GLY A 66 8.53 -13.78 -19.03
CA GLY A 66 8.17 -14.83 -18.07
C GLY A 66 8.26 -14.42 -16.60
N LEU A 67 8.43 -13.13 -16.28
CA LEU A 67 8.45 -12.67 -14.89
C LEU A 67 7.01 -12.50 -14.35
N ARG A 68 6.84 -12.75 -13.05
CA ARG A 68 5.60 -12.39 -12.35
C ARG A 68 5.65 -10.90 -12.02
N VAL A 69 4.73 -10.15 -12.61
CA VAL A 69 4.67 -8.69 -12.50
C VAL A 69 3.32 -8.28 -11.93
N GLY A 70 3.33 -7.26 -11.07
CA GLY A 70 2.14 -6.56 -10.61
C GLY A 70 2.30 -5.07 -10.86
N VAL A 71 1.20 -4.38 -11.18
CA VAL A 71 1.13 -2.93 -11.33
C VAL A 71 0.29 -2.37 -10.19
N LEU A 72 0.83 -1.39 -9.48
CA LEU A 72 0.11 -0.63 -8.47
C LEU A 72 0.01 0.81 -8.95
N ASP A 73 -1.20 1.27 -9.19
CA ASP A 73 -1.46 2.69 -9.45
C ASP A 73 -1.66 3.40 -8.11
N VAL A 74 -0.86 4.43 -7.85
CA VAL A 74 -0.94 5.27 -6.64
C VAL A 74 -1.46 6.67 -6.96
N ASP A 75 -1.91 6.90 -8.19
CA ASP A 75 -2.43 8.17 -8.66
C ASP A 75 -3.90 8.35 -8.21
N ILE A 76 -4.13 9.09 -7.13
CA ILE A 76 -5.47 9.26 -6.53
C ILE A 76 -6.35 10.24 -7.35
N THR A 77 -5.77 11.02 -8.27
CA THR A 77 -6.48 12.11 -8.98
C THR A 77 -6.33 12.11 -10.51
N GLY A 78 -5.71 11.07 -11.10
CA GLY A 78 -5.44 10.98 -12.56
C GLY A 78 -6.24 9.86 -13.27
N PRO A 79 -6.29 9.87 -14.63
CA PRO A 79 -6.98 8.82 -15.39
C PRO A 79 -6.32 7.46 -15.10
N ASN A 80 -7.10 6.58 -14.49
CA ASN A 80 -6.65 5.32 -13.93
C ASN A 80 -6.08 4.35 -14.99
N VAL A 81 -5.16 3.47 -14.58
CA VAL A 81 -4.60 2.35 -15.37
C VAL A 81 -5.68 1.44 -16.00
N ASN A 82 -6.91 1.44 -15.49
CA ASN A 82 -8.04 0.62 -15.97
C ASN A 82 -8.80 1.16 -17.20
N LYS A 83 -8.08 1.68 -18.20
CA LYS A 83 -8.62 1.83 -19.56
C LYS A 83 -7.62 1.31 -20.59
N MET A 84 -7.52 -0.02 -20.71
CA MET A 84 -7.13 -0.76 -21.92
C MET A 84 -7.24 -2.26 -21.66
#